data_AF-A0A2V8PI72-F1
#
_entry.id   AF-A0A2V8PI72-F1
#
_cell.length_a   1.000
_cell.length_b   1.000
_cell.length_c   1.000
_cell.angle_alpha   90.00
_cell.angle_beta   90.00
_cell.angle_gamma   90.00
#
_symmetry.space_group_name_H-M   'P 1'
#
loop_
_entity.id
_entity.type
_entity.pdbx_description
1 polymer ?
#
loop_
_entity_poly.entity_id
_entity_poly.type
_entity_poly.pdbx_seq_one_letter_code
_entity_poly.pdbx_strand_id
1 'polypeptide(L)'
;MATLEQIIDEARALSPREKQKLRQALDRELGPVGHTDLDSREDTFVNRLRQKGLIAEVPLRLPDDELRRNYKRIEVKGEPLSETIVRERI
;
A
#
# COMPACT_ATOMS: atom_id res chain seq x y z
N MET A 1 -20.77 28.36 -17.11
CA MET A 1 -20.11 27.51 -16.10
C MET A 1 -20.39 26.07 -16.48
N ALA A 2 -19.37 25.28 -16.81
CA ALA A 2 -19.55 23.87 -17.09
C ALA A 2 -19.90 23.14 -15.78
N THR A 3 -20.88 22.25 -15.81
CA THR A 3 -21.17 21.39 -14.65
C THR A 3 -20.10 20.31 -14.52
N LEU A 4 -19.86 19.82 -13.30
CA LEU A 4 -18.84 18.81 -13.02
C LEU A 4 -18.98 17.56 -13.92
N GLU A 5 -20.21 17.16 -14.20
CA GLU A 5 -20.54 16.03 -15.08
C GLU A 5 -20.06 16.25 -16.51
N GLN A 6 -20.20 17.48 -17.05
CA GLN A 6 -19.73 17.82 -18.39
C GLN A 6 -18.20 17.72 -18.50
N ILE A 7 -17.49 18.15 -17.46
CA ILE A 7 -16.02 18.07 -17.41
C ILE A 7 -15.57 16.60 -17.38
N ILE A 8 -16.29 15.74 -16.66
CA ILE A 8 -16.00 14.30 -16.61
C ILE A 8 -16.24 13.63 -17.97
N ASP A 9 -17.32 13.98 -18.66
CA ASP A 9 -17.65 13.42 -19.97
C ASP A 9 -16.66 13.89 -21.06
N GLU A 10 -16.24 15.16 -21.03
CA GLU A 10 -15.15 15.64 -21.89
C GLU A 10 -13.83 14.93 -21.61
N ALA A 11 -13.47 14.75 -20.33
CA ALA A 11 -12.28 14.00 -19.96
C ALA A 11 -12.32 12.53 -20.41
N ARG A 12 -13.51 11.91 -20.47
CA ARG A 12 -13.69 10.56 -21.01
C ARG A 12 -13.53 10.51 -22.53
N ALA A 13 -13.97 11.55 -23.24
CA ALA A 13 -13.87 11.65 -24.70
C ALA A 13 -12.43 11.90 -25.20
N LEU A 14 -11.52 12.35 -24.34
CA LEU A 14 -10.11 12.57 -24.68
C LEU A 14 -9.39 11.30 -25.17
N SER A 15 -8.45 11.49 -26.09
CA SER A 15 -7.54 10.43 -26.54
C SER A 15 -6.60 9.98 -25.39
N PRO A 16 -6.00 8.78 -25.47
CA PRO A 16 -5.10 8.29 -24.43
C PRO A 16 -3.91 9.23 -24.14
N ARG A 17 -3.38 9.88 -25.17
CA ARG A 17 -2.29 10.87 -25.04
C ARG A 17 -2.73 12.14 -24.32
N GLU A 18 -3.95 12.61 -24.59
CA GLU A 18 -4.50 13.79 -23.95
C GLU A 18 -4.91 13.52 -22.50
N LYS A 19 -5.43 12.32 -22.21
CA LYS A 19 -5.68 11.86 -20.84
C LYS A 19 -4.39 11.83 -20.01
N GLN A 20 -3.28 11.41 -20.60
CA GLN A 20 -1.98 11.41 -19.93
C GLN A 20 -1.50 12.83 -19.62
N LYS A 21 -1.67 13.78 -20.55
CA LYS A 21 -1.36 15.20 -20.33
C LYS A 21 -2.27 15.83 -19.27
N LEU A 22 -3.57 15.52 -19.30
CA LEU A 22 -4.55 15.98 -18.32
C LEU A 22 -4.15 15.50 -16.92
N ARG A 23 -3.79 14.22 -16.78
CA ARG A 23 -3.31 13.66 -15.51
C ARG A 23 -2.08 14.39 -14.98
N GLN A 24 -1.07 14.64 -15.82
CA GLN A 24 0.13 15.38 -15.41
C GLN A 24 -0.18 16.81 -14.97
N ALA A 25 -1.12 17.48 -15.64
CA ALA A 25 -1.56 18.81 -15.25
C ALA A 25 -2.31 18.79 -13.90
N LEU A 26 -3.20 17.81 -13.70
CA LEU A 26 -3.92 17.63 -12.44
C LEU A 26 -2.98 17.28 -11.28
N ASP A 27 -2.00 16.40 -11.49
CA ASP A 27 -1.00 16.03 -10.49
C ASP A 27 -0.13 17.23 -10.08
N ARG A 28 0.07 18.20 -10.99
CA ARG A 28 0.81 19.44 -10.72
C ARG A 28 0.00 20.47 -9.93
N GLU A 29 -1.29 20.60 -10.23
CA GLU A 29 -2.18 21.60 -9.62
C GLU A 29 -2.79 21.13 -8.30
N LEU A 30 -3.13 19.84 -8.19
CA LEU A 30 -3.75 19.24 -7.00
C LEU A 30 -2.72 18.61 -6.05
N GLY A 31 -1.45 18.58 -6.46
CA GLY A 31 -0.40 17.81 -5.79
C GLY A 31 -0.56 16.30 -6.01
N PRO A 32 0.50 15.51 -5.73
CA PRO A 32 0.41 14.06 -5.83
C PRO A 32 -0.68 13.53 -4.89
N VAL A 33 -1.64 12.80 -5.44
CA VAL A 33 -2.64 12.05 -4.67
C VAL A 33 -1.91 11.01 -3.82
N GLY A 34 -1.70 11.31 -2.54
CA GLY A 34 -0.99 10.44 -1.60
C GLY A 34 -0.11 11.14 -0.57
N HIS A 35 0.02 12.47 -0.60
CA HIS A 35 0.65 13.23 0.49
C HIS A 35 -0.36 14.19 1.10
N THR A 36 -1.09 13.69 2.08
CA THR A 36 -1.82 14.56 3.02
C THR A 36 -0.87 15.13 4.07
N ASP A 37 -1.22 16.27 4.67
CA ASP A 37 -0.49 16.83 5.83
C ASP A 37 -0.38 15.83 7.00
N LEU A 38 -1.29 14.86 7.06
CA LEU A 38 -1.27 13.76 8.03
C LEU A 38 -0.10 12.80 7.77
N ASP A 39 0.12 12.40 6.52
CA ASP A 39 1.26 11.55 6.11
C ASP A 39 2.58 12.24 6.47
N SER A 40 2.65 13.56 6.29
CA SER A 40 3.83 14.37 6.66
C SER A 40 4.11 14.36 8.16
N ARG A 41 3.07 14.37 9.01
CA ARG A 41 3.24 14.29 10.48
C ARG A 41 3.70 12.91 10.92
N GLU A 42 3.11 11.86 10.35
CA GLU A 42 3.53 10.48 10.65
C GLU A 42 4.98 10.25 10.23
N ASP A 43 5.38 10.71 9.04
CA ASP A 43 6.77 10.62 8.56
C ASP A 43 7.75 11.35 9.50
N THR A 44 7.41 12.54 9.98
CA THR A 44 8.27 13.25 10.95
C THR A 44 8.38 12.53 12.29
N PHE A 45 7.30 11.87 12.73
CA PHE A 45 7.29 11.09 13.97
C PHE A 45 8.15 9.82 13.83
N VAL A 46 7.96 9.07 12.74
CA VAL A 46 8.76 7.87 12.41
C VAL A 46 10.24 8.23 12.31
N ASN A 47 10.59 9.33 11.64
CA ASN A 47 11.98 9.79 11.55
C ASN A 47 12.60 10.10 12.91
N ARG A 48 11.83 10.71 13.83
CA ARG A 48 12.30 10.99 15.20
C ARG A 48 12.56 9.70 15.99
N LEU A 49 11.72 8.69 15.84
CA LEU A 49 11.91 7.38 16.48
C LEU A 49 13.15 6.66 15.92
N ARG A 50 13.37 6.75 14.61
CA ARG A 50 14.55 6.19 13.93
C ARG A 50 15.84 6.87 14.40
N GLN A 51 15.86 8.21 14.49
CA GLN A 51 17.01 8.97 15.02
C GLN A 51 17.33 8.64 16.49
N LYS A 52 16.30 8.33 17.30
CA LYS A 52 16.48 7.87 18.68
C LYS A 52 16.90 6.40 18.80
N GLY A 53 17.01 5.68 17.69
CA GLY A 53 17.35 4.26 17.66
C GLY A 53 16.26 3.34 18.22
N LEU A 54 15.03 3.83 18.36
CA LEU A 54 13.89 3.05 18.90
C LEU A 54 13.30 2.11 17.84
N ILE A 55 13.40 2.50 16.57
CA ILE A 55 12.98 1.69 15.43
C ILE A 55 14.10 1.69 14.38
N ALA A 56 14.25 0.56 13.70
CA ALA A 56 15.16 0.40 12.58
C ALA A 56 14.38 -0.17 11.40
N GLU A 57 14.87 0.12 10.20
CA GLU A 57 14.32 -0.50 9.00
C GLU A 57 14.65 -1.98 9.01
N VAL A 58 13.62 -2.83 8.97
CA VAL A 58 13.82 -4.27 8.83
C VAL A 58 14.10 -4.53 7.34
N PRO A 59 15.30 -4.98 6.97
CA PRO A 59 15.57 -5.29 5.57
C PRO A 59 14.56 -6.35 5.13
N LEU A 60 13.98 -6.17 3.94
CA LEU A 60 13.21 -7.22 3.30
C LEU A 60 14.13 -8.43 3.12
N ARG A 61 13.96 -9.43 3.98
CA ARG A 61 14.53 -10.75 3.76
C ARG A 61 13.75 -11.38 2.63
N LEU A 62 14.13 -11.10 1.39
CA LEU A 62 13.79 -11.98 0.29
C LEU A 62 14.39 -13.34 0.67
N PRO A 63 13.57 -14.41 0.84
CA PRO A 63 14.16 -15.70 1.11
C PRO A 63 15.04 -16.04 -0.08
N ASP A 64 16.31 -16.36 0.17
CA ASP A 64 17.23 -16.82 -0.86
C ASP A 64 16.49 -17.84 -1.74
N ASP A 65 16.65 -17.76 -3.06
CA ASP A 65 16.01 -18.69 -3.97
C ASP A 65 16.34 -20.15 -3.59
N GLU A 66 17.50 -20.38 -2.96
CA GLU A 66 17.88 -21.65 -2.35
C GLU A 66 17.02 -22.06 -1.14
N LEU A 67 16.70 -21.13 -0.22
CA LEU A 67 15.81 -21.37 0.91
C LEU A 67 14.38 -21.69 0.43
N ARG A 68 13.91 -21.04 -0.64
CA ARG A 68 12.62 -21.36 -1.26
C ARG A 68 12.62 -22.74 -1.90
N ARG A 69 13.66 -23.08 -2.65
CA ARG A 69 13.80 -24.40 -3.31
C ARG A 69 13.93 -25.54 -2.31
N ASN A 70 14.59 -25.29 -1.19
CA ASN A 70 14.83 -26.28 -0.13
C ASN A 70 13.80 -26.23 1.00
N TYR A 71 12.75 -25.43 0.87
CA TYR A 71 11.70 -25.34 1.88
C TYR A 71 10.97 -26.68 2.02
N LYS A 72 11.07 -27.30 3.19
CA LYS A 72 10.32 -28.51 3.55
C LYS A 72 9.15 -28.14 4.42
N ARG A 73 7.93 -28.41 3.92
CA ARG A 73 6.72 -28.30 4.74
C ARG A 73 6.83 -29.29 5.90
N ILE A 74 6.59 -28.80 7.10
CA ILE A 74 6.46 -29.64 8.29
C ILE A 74 4.99 -30.04 8.36
N GLU A 75 4.73 -31.34 8.32
CA GLU A 75 3.40 -31.86 8.60
C GLU A 75 3.14 -31.75 10.09
N VAL A 76 2.22 -30.86 10.46
CA VAL A 76 1.79 -30.71 11.85
C VAL A 76 0.74 -31.78 12.13
N LYS A 77 0.98 -32.62 13.13
CA LYS A 77 0.01 -33.62 13.58
C LYS A 77 -0.93 -32.96 14.60
N GLY A 78 -2.20 -32.80 14.23
CA GLY A 78 -3.23 -32.25 15.10
C GLY A 78 -4.38 -31.63 14.31
N GLU A 79 -5.49 -31.37 14.97
CA GLU A 79 -6.55 -30.52 14.41
C GLU A 79 -6.03 -29.08 14.31
N PRO A 80 -6.38 -28.33 13.24
CA PRO A 80 -5.97 -26.95 13.12
C PRO A 80 -6.58 -26.13 14.25
N LEU A 81 -5.81 -25.19 14.80
CA LEU A 81 -6.22 -24.33 15.91
C LEU A 81 -7.56 -23.62 15.64
N SER A 82 -7.85 -23.33 14.37
CA SER A 82 -9.13 -22.76 13.93
C SER A 82 -10.33 -23.63 14.27
N GLU A 83 -10.21 -24.96 14.23
CA GLU A 83 -11.27 -25.89 14.61
C GLU A 83 -11.40 -26.02 16.13
N THR A 84 -10.28 -25.95 16.86
CA THR A 84 -10.27 -26.01 18.33
C THR A 84 -10.95 -24.78 18.94
N ILE A 85 -10.65 -23.58 18.44
CA ILE A 85 -11.24 -22.33 18.94
C ILE A 85 -12.77 -22.28 18.74
N VAL A 86 -13.27 -22.87 17.65
CA VAL A 86 -14.72 -22.89 17.36
C VAL A 86 -15.46 -23.81 18.33
N ARG A 87 -14.89 -24.95 18.71
CA ARG A 87 -15.52 -25.88 19.67
C ARG A 87 -15.58 -25.31 21.09
N GLU A 88 -14.57 -24.56 21.52
CA GLU A 88 -14.49 -24.02 22.89
C GLU A 88 -15.39 -22.80 23.16
N ARG A 89 -15.94 -22.18 22.11
CA ARG A 89 -16.80 -20.98 22.21
C ARG A 89 -18.30 -21.26 22.04
N ILE A 90 -18.69 -22.51 21.84
CA ILE A 90 -20.09 -22.99 21.78
C ILE A 90 -20.40 -23.64 23.12
#